data_AF-E1YH51-F1
#
_entry.id   AF-E1YH51-F1
#
_cell.length_a   1.000
_cell.length_b   1.000
_cell.length_c   1.000
_cell.angle_alpha   90.00
_cell.angle_beta   90.00
_cell.angle_gamma   90.00
#
_symmetry.space_group_name_H-M   'P 1'
#
loop_
_entity.id
_entity.type
_entity.pdbx_description
1 polymer ?
#
loop_
_entity_poly.entity_id
_entity_poly.type
_entity_poly.pdbx_seq_one_letter_code
_entity_poly.pdbx_strand_id
1 'polypeptide(L)'
;MTNNFTKFITIIFLLMVFSGCSFPFMNSFSKAKIKSDNYVPENKYYFFTESQILKNKGDTKKAVIYMEKALKLDPESLFLKGELVNLYIQQKENNKALAIVEDVLKKEPENIGALILFGKIKHSLNKIDDAKKIYEKIVEGKPKEKNIYLLLGSIYIDEREYDKAIELFEQLVNNFPDYYLGYFYLGKIYGEKGNLAEAEKNLKKAIKLKPNTDELNFELINIYKLRGEKEKTIQLLEEMVKNSPDNIRAALDLGLFYKKNNMNKKGEKILMNLGERSLTNFDVVLNLIQFYLNPHNYDDAIIILRDMQKGAPENYDLHYLSGLSFLAIKNDDSALEEFRKVKTDSKFYFDAVFRTSLIYQSKGMSKEAISFIKDVIAKDPANPNFKYFLSLFYEDLNDYEKAEKALLSAIEKDQNDPMFHFRLGVIYDKWGKKDKSIEQMKIVIKIDPKNADALNYLGYTYADMGENLNEAEQLILEALKYKPGDGYITDSLGWVYFKKGLYPKAVDILKKAVDLVPEDSVVLEHLGDAYQKNNDTKNALETYKRSLKFRKEDKEVLIKKIQEISGKGL
;
A
#
# COMPACT_ATOMS: atom_id res chain seq x y z
N MET A 1 29.62 46.29 34.90
CA MET A 1 30.02 47.06 36.10
C MET A 1 29.99 46.12 37.30
N THR A 2 30.97 46.24 38.20
CA THR A 2 30.90 45.99 39.67
C THR A 2 30.20 44.71 40.18
N ASN A 3 30.91 43.72 40.74
CA ASN A 3 31.67 43.70 42.02
C ASN A 3 30.80 43.27 43.24
N ASN A 4 31.30 42.53 44.24
CA ASN A 4 32.47 41.63 44.32
C ASN A 4 32.49 40.89 45.68
N PHE A 5 33.04 39.67 45.72
CA PHE A 5 33.90 39.12 46.81
C PHE A 5 33.26 38.91 48.23
N THR A 6 33.74 38.05 49.15
CA THR A 6 34.94 37.16 49.18
C THR A 6 34.84 36.02 50.22
N LYS A 7 35.76 35.03 50.11
CA LYS A 7 36.41 34.24 51.19
C LYS A 7 35.58 33.13 51.89
N PHE A 8 36.13 31.95 52.26
CA PHE A 8 37.44 31.27 51.99
C PHE A 8 37.28 29.74 52.29
N ILE A 9 37.88 28.78 51.55
CA ILE A 9 39.23 28.12 51.71
C ILE A 9 39.37 27.22 52.97
N THR A 10 39.97 26.00 52.98
CA THR A 10 40.49 25.08 51.92
C THR A 10 40.81 23.66 52.47
N ILE A 11 40.41 22.62 51.72
CA ILE A 11 41.11 21.42 51.17
C ILE A 11 42.46 20.88 51.77
N ILE A 12 42.75 19.58 51.47
CA ILE A 12 44.04 18.81 51.47
C ILE A 12 44.23 17.92 52.74
N PHE A 13 44.33 16.58 52.69
CA PHE A 13 45.38 15.64 52.16
C PHE A 13 46.72 15.73 52.97
N LEU A 14 47.66 14.77 53.03
CA LEU A 14 48.03 13.58 52.24
C LEU A 14 48.81 12.54 53.14
N LEU A 15 49.04 11.32 52.61
CA LEU A 15 50.07 10.26 52.88
C LEU A 15 51.27 10.60 53.83
N MET A 16 51.99 9.67 54.50
CA MET A 16 52.22 8.21 54.36
C MET A 16 52.68 7.64 55.78
N VAL A 17 53.33 6.49 56.10
CA VAL A 17 54.02 5.37 55.41
C VAL A 17 54.08 4.09 56.31
N PHE A 18 53.87 2.88 55.74
CA PHE A 18 54.43 1.52 56.07
C PHE A 18 54.43 0.97 57.54
N SER A 19 54.43 -0.34 57.85
CA SER A 19 54.51 -1.59 57.04
C SER A 19 54.06 -2.85 57.79
N GLY A 20 53.53 -3.85 57.05
CA GLY A 20 53.57 -5.28 57.42
C GLY A 20 52.29 -5.85 58.06
N CYS A 21 51.67 -6.95 57.60
CA CYS A 21 51.92 -7.76 56.39
C CYS A 21 50.58 -8.15 55.74
N SER A 22 50.53 -8.26 54.41
CA SER A 22 49.33 -8.61 53.65
C SER A 22 49.50 -9.92 52.88
N PHE A 23 48.52 -10.82 53.01
CA PHE A 23 48.37 -11.99 52.12
C PHE A 23 47.41 -11.61 50.98
N PRO A 24 47.84 -11.66 49.70
CA PRO A 24 46.98 -11.31 48.57
C PRO A 24 46.16 -12.52 48.11
N PHE A 25 44.82 -12.41 48.13
CA PHE A 25 43.93 -13.41 47.55
C PHE A 25 42.94 -12.80 46.55
N MET A 26 43.47 -12.17 45.49
CA MET A 26 42.70 -11.82 44.28
C MET A 26 43.61 -11.61 43.06
N ASN A 27 43.05 -11.84 41.87
CA ASN A 27 43.61 -11.50 40.55
C ASN A 27 44.93 -12.15 40.11
N SER A 28 44.91 -13.47 39.87
CA SER A 28 45.66 -14.05 38.74
C SER A 28 44.98 -15.24 38.05
N PHE A 29 43.65 -15.36 38.14
CA PHE A 29 42.92 -16.08 37.08
C PHE A 29 43.06 -15.28 35.80
N SER A 30 44.02 -15.72 34.98
CA SER A 30 44.16 -15.25 33.61
C SER A 30 42.82 -15.33 32.88
N LYS A 31 42.63 -14.48 31.86
CA LYS A 31 41.68 -14.80 30.80
C LYS A 31 42.21 -16.02 30.04
N ALA A 32 41.99 -17.20 30.61
CA ALA A 32 41.81 -18.39 29.82
C ALA A 32 40.77 -18.01 28.77
N LYS A 33 41.23 -17.86 27.51
CA LYS A 33 40.33 -17.98 26.39
C LYS A 33 39.81 -19.41 26.47
N ILE A 34 38.68 -19.58 27.15
CA ILE A 34 37.70 -20.58 26.75
C ILE A 34 37.48 -20.26 25.28
N LYS A 35 38.13 -21.03 24.40
CA LYS A 35 37.60 -21.20 23.07
C LYS A 35 36.19 -21.70 23.31
N SER A 36 35.19 -20.90 22.96
CA SER A 36 33.91 -21.43 22.58
C SER A 36 34.11 -22.14 21.24
N ASP A 37 34.89 -23.23 21.25
CA ASP A 37 34.78 -24.27 20.25
C ASP A 37 33.30 -24.65 20.30
N ASN A 38 32.57 -24.34 19.22
CA ASN A 38 31.12 -24.34 19.22
C ASN A 38 30.63 -25.78 19.45
N TYR A 39 30.38 -26.13 20.71
CA TYR A 39 29.81 -27.41 21.10
C TYR A 39 28.34 -27.43 20.71
N VAL A 40 28.13 -27.66 19.43
CA VAL A 40 26.88 -28.02 18.80
C VAL A 40 26.65 -29.49 19.15
N PRO A 41 25.72 -29.83 20.07
CA PRO A 41 25.48 -31.23 20.40
C PRO A 41 24.91 -31.93 19.16
N GLU A 42 25.53 -33.04 18.74
CA GLU A 42 25.00 -33.89 17.66
C GLU A 42 23.79 -34.71 18.15
N ASN A 43 22.73 -33.99 18.53
CA ASN A 43 21.54 -34.52 19.17
C ASN A 43 20.31 -34.00 18.42
N LYS A 44 19.44 -34.92 17.97
CA LYS A 44 18.20 -34.61 17.25
C LYS A 44 17.29 -33.63 18.02
N TYR A 45 17.24 -33.72 19.35
CA TYR A 45 16.47 -32.81 20.20
C TYR A 45 17.03 -31.38 20.22
N TYR A 46 18.36 -31.23 20.20
CA TYR A 46 19.00 -29.90 20.09
C TYR A 46 18.68 -29.27 18.73
N PHE A 47 18.93 -29.99 17.62
CA PHE A 47 18.67 -29.48 16.28
C PHE A 47 17.19 -29.17 16.03
N PHE A 48 16.26 -30.00 16.55
CA PHE A 48 14.84 -29.70 16.52
C PHE A 48 14.51 -28.42 17.30
N THR A 49 15.05 -28.25 18.51
CA THR A 49 14.76 -27.09 19.37
C THR A 49 15.26 -25.78 18.74
N GLU A 50 16.47 -25.77 18.18
CA GLU A 50 16.98 -24.62 17.41
C GLU A 50 16.11 -24.30 16.20
N SER A 51 15.64 -25.31 15.47
CA SER A 51 14.69 -25.09 14.37
C SER A 51 13.39 -24.43 14.83
N GLN A 52 12.83 -24.82 15.98
CA GLN A 52 11.61 -24.20 16.52
C GLN A 52 11.88 -22.76 16.98
N ILE A 53 13.01 -22.50 17.64
CA ILE A 53 13.44 -21.16 18.05
C ILE A 53 13.62 -20.23 16.83
N LEU A 54 14.23 -20.73 15.75
CA LEU A 54 14.45 -19.97 14.52
C LEU A 54 13.15 -19.74 13.74
N LYS A 55 12.26 -20.74 13.66
CA LYS A 55 10.90 -20.60 13.10
C LYS A 55 10.12 -19.48 13.81
N ASN A 56 10.15 -19.48 15.16
CA ASN A 56 9.45 -18.48 15.97
C ASN A 56 10.09 -17.07 15.88
N LYS A 57 11.37 -16.97 15.47
CA LYS A 57 12.05 -15.71 15.14
C LYS A 57 11.86 -15.27 13.68
N GLY A 58 11.08 -16.01 12.89
CA GLY A 58 10.85 -15.76 11.45
C GLY A 58 12.00 -16.21 10.53
N ASP A 59 13.13 -16.70 11.06
CA ASP A 59 14.28 -17.19 10.30
C ASP A 59 14.04 -18.62 9.77
N THR A 60 13.03 -18.73 8.93
CA THR A 60 12.54 -19.97 8.32
C THR A 60 13.65 -20.66 7.51
N LYS A 61 14.57 -19.88 6.92
CA LYS A 61 15.75 -20.37 6.20
C LYS A 61 16.70 -21.15 7.10
N LYS A 62 17.12 -20.58 8.24
CA LYS A 62 17.95 -21.34 9.18
C LYS A 62 17.16 -22.45 9.86
N ALA A 63 15.86 -22.26 10.12
CA ALA A 63 15.00 -23.31 10.69
C ALA A 63 15.03 -24.60 9.85
N VAL A 64 14.90 -24.51 8.52
CA VAL A 64 15.05 -25.67 7.61
C VAL A 64 16.41 -26.36 7.81
N ILE A 65 17.53 -25.62 7.79
CA ILE A 65 18.88 -26.21 7.94
C ILE A 65 19.03 -26.98 9.26
N TYR A 66 18.42 -26.49 10.34
CA TYR A 66 18.42 -27.20 11.63
C TYR A 66 17.47 -28.40 11.65
N MET A 67 16.30 -28.31 11.01
CA MET A 67 15.37 -29.44 10.88
C MET A 67 15.92 -30.56 9.97
N GLU A 68 16.62 -30.23 8.88
CA GLU A 68 17.35 -31.17 8.02
C GLU A 68 18.41 -31.95 8.83
N LYS A 69 19.15 -31.27 9.73
CA LYS A 69 20.11 -31.92 10.63
C LYS A 69 19.42 -32.82 11.66
N ALA A 70 18.28 -32.39 12.22
CA ALA A 70 17.49 -33.20 13.15
C ALA A 70 16.99 -34.49 12.47
N LEU A 71 16.44 -34.38 11.26
CA LEU A 71 15.97 -35.50 10.46
C LEU A 71 17.11 -36.42 10.00
N LYS A 72 18.31 -35.89 9.70
CA LYS A 72 19.49 -36.72 9.38
C LYS A 72 19.90 -37.64 10.54
N LEU A 73 19.66 -37.23 11.78
CA LEU A 73 19.91 -38.06 12.98
C LEU A 73 18.75 -39.00 13.34
N ASP A 74 17.59 -38.89 12.67
CA ASP A 74 16.39 -39.69 12.94
C ASP A 74 15.52 -39.85 11.67
N PRO A 75 16.01 -40.53 10.61
CA PRO A 75 15.45 -40.40 9.26
C PRO A 75 14.03 -40.96 9.06
N GLU A 76 13.57 -41.83 9.95
CA GLU A 76 12.22 -42.40 9.92
C GLU A 76 11.23 -41.65 10.83
N SER A 77 11.65 -40.56 11.49
CA SER A 77 10.78 -39.75 12.32
C SER A 77 9.76 -38.97 11.48
N LEU A 78 8.56 -39.54 11.33
CA LEU A 78 7.42 -38.93 10.65
C LEU A 78 7.10 -37.52 11.19
N PHE A 79 7.33 -37.28 12.48
CA PHE A 79 7.16 -35.96 13.10
C PHE A 79 8.15 -34.92 12.56
N LEU A 80 9.45 -35.28 12.45
CA LEU A 80 10.46 -34.39 11.87
C LEU A 80 10.26 -34.20 10.37
N LYS A 81 9.85 -35.26 9.63
CA LYS A 81 9.41 -35.15 8.23
C LYS A 81 8.27 -34.13 8.09
N GLY A 82 7.25 -34.21 8.95
CA GLY A 82 6.09 -33.31 8.92
C GLY A 82 6.44 -31.84 9.21
N GLU A 83 7.28 -31.58 10.21
CA GLU A 83 7.73 -30.22 10.50
C GLU A 83 8.63 -29.63 9.42
N LEU A 84 9.50 -30.44 8.80
CA LEU A 84 10.30 -30.01 7.64
C LEU A 84 9.41 -29.68 6.43
N VAL A 85 8.37 -30.48 6.19
CA VAL A 85 7.35 -30.22 5.14
C VAL A 85 6.63 -28.90 5.38
N ASN A 86 6.18 -28.61 6.61
CA ASN A 86 5.55 -27.32 6.96
C ASN A 86 6.49 -26.14 6.66
N LEU A 87 7.77 -26.24 7.03
CA LEU A 87 8.79 -25.22 6.76
C LEU A 87 9.06 -25.01 5.26
N TYR A 88 9.10 -26.09 4.46
CA TYR A 88 9.25 -25.97 3.00
C TYR A 88 8.04 -25.31 2.34
N ILE A 89 6.80 -25.65 2.75
CA ILE A 89 5.58 -24.99 2.26
C ILE A 89 5.64 -23.48 2.56
N GLN A 90 6.06 -23.10 3.78
CA GLN A 90 6.22 -21.68 4.16
C GLN A 90 7.26 -20.94 3.30
N GLN A 91 8.31 -21.62 2.84
CA GLN A 91 9.30 -21.06 1.89
C GLN A 91 8.91 -21.20 0.41
N LYS A 92 7.71 -21.74 0.11
CA LYS A 92 7.25 -22.08 -1.24
C LYS A 92 8.11 -23.15 -1.95
N GLU A 93 8.94 -23.89 -1.21
CA GLU A 93 9.75 -25.01 -1.70
C GLU A 93 8.91 -26.30 -1.85
N ASN A 94 7.73 -26.16 -2.46
CA ASN A 94 6.69 -27.20 -2.55
C ASN A 94 7.21 -28.54 -3.12
N ASN A 95 8.19 -28.51 -4.03
CA ASN A 95 8.77 -29.73 -4.61
C ASN A 95 9.57 -30.58 -3.59
N LYS A 96 10.27 -29.95 -2.63
CA LYS A 96 10.97 -30.66 -1.56
C LYS A 96 9.99 -31.22 -0.52
N ALA A 97 8.95 -30.42 -0.20
CA ALA A 97 7.84 -30.87 0.63
C ALA A 97 7.16 -32.11 0.02
N LEU A 98 6.89 -32.07 -1.29
CA LEU A 98 6.24 -33.15 -2.03
C LEU A 98 7.05 -34.44 -1.98
N ALA A 99 8.36 -34.40 -2.25
CA ALA A 99 9.23 -35.57 -2.23
C ALA A 99 9.28 -36.29 -0.87
N ILE A 100 9.26 -35.55 0.25
CA ILE A 100 9.21 -36.15 1.59
C ILE A 100 7.88 -36.85 1.84
N VAL A 101 6.77 -36.25 1.42
CA VAL A 101 5.43 -36.84 1.61
C VAL A 101 5.21 -38.04 0.69
N GLU A 102 5.72 -38.01 -0.53
CA GLU A 102 5.64 -39.13 -1.48
C GLU A 102 6.52 -40.33 -1.05
N ASP A 103 7.65 -40.13 -0.36
CA ASP A 103 8.39 -41.21 0.34
C ASP A 103 7.52 -41.87 1.42
N VAL A 104 6.91 -41.08 2.31
CA VAL A 104 6.06 -41.62 3.38
C VAL A 104 4.85 -42.36 2.82
N LEU A 105 4.12 -41.78 1.87
CA LEU A 105 2.93 -42.41 1.27
C LEU A 105 3.27 -43.65 0.41
N LYS A 106 4.51 -43.79 -0.05
CA LYS A 106 4.98 -45.02 -0.71
C LYS A 106 5.21 -46.17 0.27
N LYS A 107 5.57 -45.87 1.54
CA LYS A 107 5.69 -46.85 2.62
C LYS A 107 4.33 -47.13 3.28
N GLU A 108 3.54 -46.07 3.50
CA GLU A 108 2.28 -46.08 4.26
C GLU A 108 1.18 -45.31 3.48
N PRO A 109 0.52 -45.93 2.49
CA PRO A 109 -0.45 -45.26 1.61
C PRO A 109 -1.70 -44.70 2.30
N GLU A 110 -1.94 -45.10 3.55
CA GLU A 110 -3.09 -44.69 4.37
C GLU A 110 -2.68 -43.83 5.58
N ASN A 111 -1.43 -43.37 5.64
CA ASN A 111 -0.98 -42.47 6.71
C ASN A 111 -1.71 -41.12 6.63
N ILE A 112 -2.71 -40.93 7.49
CA ILE A 112 -3.57 -39.75 7.55
C ILE A 112 -2.74 -38.45 7.69
N GLY A 113 -1.68 -38.45 8.50
CA GLY A 113 -0.81 -37.29 8.66
C GLY A 113 -0.11 -36.91 7.36
N ALA A 114 0.44 -37.89 6.64
CA ALA A 114 1.07 -37.68 5.34
C ALA A 114 0.05 -37.26 4.27
N LEU A 115 -1.15 -37.85 4.24
CA LEU A 115 -2.23 -37.45 3.32
C LEU A 115 -2.69 -36.00 3.57
N ILE A 116 -2.83 -35.57 4.84
CA ILE A 116 -3.13 -34.17 5.19
C ILE A 116 -2.04 -33.24 4.65
N LEU A 117 -0.76 -33.59 4.80
CA LEU A 117 0.35 -32.80 4.26
C LEU A 117 0.37 -32.82 2.72
N PHE A 118 0.05 -33.95 2.08
CA PHE A 118 -0.05 -34.09 0.63
C PHE A 118 -1.09 -33.12 0.06
N GLY A 119 -2.30 -33.12 0.61
CA GLY A 119 -3.37 -32.19 0.21
C GLY A 119 -2.99 -30.72 0.44
N LYS A 120 -2.29 -30.38 1.53
CA LYS A 120 -1.75 -29.02 1.74
C LYS A 120 -0.76 -28.60 0.65
N ILE A 121 0.10 -29.51 0.19
CA ILE A 121 1.07 -29.23 -0.87
C ILE A 121 0.37 -29.11 -2.23
N LYS A 122 -0.67 -29.91 -2.51
CA LYS A 122 -1.49 -29.74 -3.72
C LYS A 122 -2.22 -28.39 -3.71
N HIS A 123 -2.78 -27.99 -2.56
CA HIS A 123 -3.40 -26.68 -2.39
C HIS A 123 -2.36 -25.54 -2.58
N SER A 124 -1.17 -25.60 -1.96
CA SER A 124 -0.12 -24.59 -2.16
C SER A 124 0.51 -24.57 -3.56
N LEU A 125 0.20 -25.56 -4.41
CA LEU A 125 0.51 -25.63 -5.84
C LEU A 125 -0.68 -25.22 -6.74
N ASN A 126 -1.75 -24.66 -6.16
CA ASN A 126 -3.01 -24.30 -6.83
C ASN A 126 -3.71 -25.49 -7.52
N LYS A 127 -3.48 -26.72 -7.04
CA LYS A 127 -4.16 -27.95 -7.49
C LYS A 127 -5.30 -28.29 -6.53
N ILE A 128 -6.35 -27.47 -6.59
CA ILE A 128 -7.47 -27.51 -5.64
C ILE A 128 -8.22 -28.84 -5.73
N ASP A 129 -8.54 -29.33 -6.93
CA ASP A 129 -9.20 -30.64 -7.13
C ASP A 129 -8.39 -31.83 -6.61
N ASP A 130 -7.05 -31.80 -6.74
CA ASP A 130 -6.19 -32.84 -6.16
C ASP A 130 -6.29 -32.81 -4.63
N ALA A 131 -6.19 -31.63 -4.03
CA ALA A 131 -6.30 -31.45 -2.58
C ALA A 131 -7.68 -31.86 -2.05
N LYS A 132 -8.75 -31.47 -2.74
CA LYS A 132 -10.15 -31.81 -2.45
C LYS A 132 -10.33 -33.33 -2.38
N LYS A 133 -9.93 -34.08 -3.43
CA LYS A 133 -10.01 -35.55 -3.47
C LYS A 133 -9.19 -36.25 -2.37
N ILE A 134 -8.00 -35.73 -2.06
CA ILE A 134 -7.18 -36.27 -0.96
C ILE A 134 -7.91 -36.09 0.38
N TYR A 135 -8.50 -34.93 0.62
CA TYR A 135 -9.20 -34.64 1.87
C TYR A 135 -10.55 -35.34 1.98
N GLU A 136 -11.31 -35.45 0.89
CA GLU A 136 -12.56 -36.23 0.80
C GLU A 136 -12.30 -37.67 1.25
N LYS A 137 -11.30 -38.36 0.67
CA LYS A 137 -10.89 -39.72 1.07
C LYS A 137 -10.51 -39.83 2.56
N ILE A 138 -9.85 -38.81 3.12
CA ILE A 138 -9.52 -38.81 4.55
C ILE A 138 -10.78 -38.72 5.41
N VAL A 139 -11.75 -37.88 5.03
CA VAL A 139 -13.01 -37.68 5.77
C VAL A 139 -13.91 -38.91 5.73
N GLU A 140 -13.98 -39.62 4.60
CA GLU A 140 -14.69 -40.92 4.47
C GLU A 140 -14.28 -41.92 5.57
N GLY A 141 -12.99 -41.93 5.95
CA GLY A 141 -12.43 -42.75 7.02
C GLY A 141 -12.82 -42.37 8.47
N LYS A 142 -13.66 -41.34 8.66
CA LYS A 142 -14.07 -40.78 9.97
C LYS A 142 -12.87 -40.45 10.89
N PRO A 143 -12.00 -39.53 10.46
CA PRO A 143 -10.73 -39.21 11.11
C PRO A 143 -10.93 -38.52 12.46
N LYS A 144 -9.97 -38.71 13.37
CA LYS A 144 -9.94 -38.09 14.71
C LYS A 144 -9.44 -36.65 14.68
N GLU A 145 -8.79 -36.28 13.58
CA GLU A 145 -8.07 -35.04 13.33
C GLU A 145 -9.05 -33.91 12.98
N LYS A 146 -9.64 -33.23 13.98
CA LYS A 146 -10.67 -32.17 13.78
C LYS A 146 -10.31 -31.12 12.69
N ASN A 147 -9.02 -30.90 12.42
CA ASN A 147 -8.52 -29.98 11.41
C ASN A 147 -8.74 -30.39 9.95
N ILE A 148 -8.99 -31.66 9.60
CA ILE A 148 -9.21 -32.02 8.18
C ILE A 148 -10.54 -31.47 7.65
N TYR A 149 -11.59 -31.54 8.47
CA TYR A 149 -12.90 -30.95 8.19
C TYR A 149 -12.79 -29.43 7.97
N LEU A 150 -11.87 -28.75 8.67
CA LEU A 150 -11.61 -27.32 8.44
C LEU A 150 -10.90 -27.07 7.10
N LEU A 151 -9.93 -27.91 6.71
CA LEU A 151 -9.13 -27.76 5.48
C LEU A 151 -9.92 -28.06 4.20
N LEU A 152 -10.83 -29.04 4.24
CA LEU A 152 -11.76 -29.31 3.14
C LEU A 152 -12.94 -28.32 3.17
N GLY A 153 -13.43 -27.97 4.36
CA GLY A 153 -14.53 -27.03 4.52
C GLY A 153 -14.18 -25.60 4.08
N SER A 154 -12.93 -25.16 4.23
CA SER A 154 -12.49 -23.89 3.62
C SER A 154 -12.51 -23.95 2.11
N ILE A 155 -12.04 -25.05 1.50
CA ILE A 155 -12.09 -25.24 0.03
C ILE A 155 -13.54 -25.16 -0.47
N TYR A 156 -14.48 -25.88 0.17
CA TYR A 156 -15.90 -25.80 -0.20
C TYR A 156 -16.52 -24.40 0.02
N ILE A 157 -16.09 -23.64 1.04
CA ILE A 157 -16.55 -22.24 1.24
C ILE A 157 -16.02 -21.34 0.11
N ASP A 158 -14.73 -21.46 -0.23
CA ASP A 158 -14.05 -20.62 -1.22
C ASP A 158 -14.57 -20.91 -2.65
N GLU A 159 -14.84 -22.17 -2.98
CA GLU A 159 -15.48 -22.61 -4.23
C GLU A 159 -17.02 -22.42 -4.23
N ARG A 160 -17.60 -21.95 -3.11
CA ARG A 160 -19.04 -21.77 -2.88
C ARG A 160 -19.88 -23.06 -2.99
N GLU A 161 -19.27 -24.23 -2.81
CA GLU A 161 -19.93 -25.54 -2.64
C GLU A 161 -20.60 -25.65 -1.24
N TYR A 162 -21.45 -24.67 -0.89
CA TYR A 162 -21.95 -24.48 0.48
C TYR A 162 -22.73 -25.65 1.06
N ASP A 163 -23.40 -26.45 0.23
CA ASP A 163 -24.14 -27.63 0.70
C ASP A 163 -23.20 -28.75 1.18
N LYS A 164 -22.14 -29.04 0.42
CA LYS A 164 -21.06 -29.94 0.88
C LYS A 164 -20.33 -29.39 2.11
N ALA A 165 -20.15 -28.07 2.18
CA ALA A 165 -19.58 -27.43 3.37
C ALA A 165 -20.48 -27.65 4.60
N ILE A 166 -21.80 -27.49 4.48
CA ILE A 166 -22.76 -27.78 5.55
C ILE A 166 -22.67 -29.26 5.96
N GLU A 167 -22.79 -30.21 5.02
CA GLU A 167 -22.70 -31.64 5.33
C GLU A 167 -21.39 -32.01 6.06
N LEU A 168 -20.26 -31.44 5.63
CA LEU A 168 -18.96 -31.67 6.24
C LEU A 168 -18.85 -31.08 7.66
N PHE A 169 -19.36 -29.86 7.88
CA PHE A 169 -19.35 -29.26 9.22
C PHE A 169 -20.41 -29.87 10.15
N GLU A 170 -21.52 -30.40 9.62
CA GLU A 170 -22.45 -31.27 10.35
C GLU A 170 -21.76 -32.56 10.80
N GLN A 171 -21.00 -33.23 9.93
CA GLN A 171 -20.16 -34.37 10.33
C GLN A 171 -19.14 -33.99 11.41
N LEU A 172 -18.48 -32.82 11.30
CA LEU A 172 -17.55 -32.33 12.32
C LEU A 172 -18.22 -32.13 13.68
N VAL A 173 -19.40 -31.52 13.75
CA VAL A 173 -20.09 -31.30 15.05
C VAL A 173 -20.76 -32.55 15.61
N ASN A 174 -21.12 -33.52 14.76
CA ASN A 174 -21.60 -34.83 15.20
C ASN A 174 -20.47 -35.70 15.77
N ASN A 175 -19.30 -35.69 15.12
CA ASN A 175 -18.12 -36.42 15.59
C ASN A 175 -17.43 -35.72 16.78
N PHE A 176 -17.53 -34.39 16.89
CA PHE A 176 -16.90 -33.59 17.94
C PHE A 176 -17.84 -32.48 18.49
N PRO A 177 -18.86 -32.83 19.31
CA PRO A 177 -19.88 -31.88 19.80
C PRO A 177 -19.37 -30.79 20.78
N ASP A 178 -18.09 -30.86 21.15
CA ASP A 178 -17.33 -29.91 21.95
C ASP A 178 -16.66 -28.81 21.09
N TYR A 179 -16.52 -29.02 19.79
CA TYR A 179 -15.63 -28.23 18.94
C TYR A 179 -16.35 -27.02 18.31
N TYR A 180 -16.22 -25.87 18.98
CA TYR A 180 -16.91 -24.63 18.61
C TYR A 180 -16.76 -24.21 17.12
N LEU A 181 -15.64 -24.56 16.46
CA LEU A 181 -15.38 -24.15 15.08
C LEU A 181 -16.36 -24.77 14.07
N GLY A 182 -16.84 -26.00 14.27
CA GLY A 182 -17.85 -26.57 13.37
C GLY A 182 -19.16 -25.78 13.41
N TYR A 183 -19.61 -25.43 14.61
CA TYR A 183 -20.79 -24.57 14.80
C TYR A 183 -20.56 -23.12 14.32
N PHE A 184 -19.33 -22.59 14.41
CA PHE A 184 -18.97 -21.29 13.83
C PHE A 184 -19.08 -21.29 12.31
N TYR A 185 -18.49 -22.28 11.62
CA TYR A 185 -18.54 -22.34 10.16
C TYR A 185 -19.96 -22.64 9.65
N LEU A 186 -20.73 -23.54 10.29
CA LEU A 186 -22.17 -23.69 10.02
C LEU A 186 -22.91 -22.36 10.17
N GLY A 187 -22.67 -21.66 11.29
CA GLY A 187 -23.23 -20.35 11.56
C GLY A 187 -22.98 -19.34 10.44
N LYS A 188 -21.74 -19.27 9.95
CA LYS A 188 -21.34 -18.40 8.85
C LYS A 188 -21.99 -18.81 7.51
N ILE A 189 -21.93 -20.09 7.14
CA ILE A 189 -22.48 -20.58 5.85
C ILE A 189 -24.00 -20.38 5.79
N TYR A 190 -24.74 -20.68 6.87
CA TYR A 190 -26.17 -20.38 6.92
C TYR A 190 -26.45 -18.87 6.85
N GLY A 191 -25.56 -18.03 7.38
CA GLY A 191 -25.60 -16.58 7.21
C GLY A 191 -25.50 -16.15 5.74
N GLU A 192 -24.46 -16.60 5.03
CA GLU A 192 -24.25 -16.34 3.59
C GLU A 192 -25.42 -16.88 2.73
N LYS A 193 -25.99 -18.03 3.10
CA LYS A 193 -27.20 -18.60 2.45
C LYS A 193 -28.51 -17.90 2.84
N GLY A 194 -28.49 -16.88 3.70
CA GLY A 194 -29.69 -16.18 4.18
C GLY A 194 -30.58 -16.97 5.15
N ASN A 195 -30.15 -18.14 5.63
CA ASN A 195 -30.83 -18.88 6.70
C ASN A 195 -30.43 -18.32 8.08
N LEU A 196 -30.89 -17.10 8.35
CA LEU A 196 -30.51 -16.31 9.52
C LEU A 196 -31.02 -16.88 10.86
N ALA A 197 -31.84 -17.94 10.83
CA ALA A 197 -32.30 -18.66 12.02
C ALA A 197 -31.33 -19.78 12.43
N GLU A 198 -30.92 -20.63 11.47
CA GLU A 198 -29.88 -21.63 11.71
C GLU A 198 -28.51 -20.98 11.96
N ALA A 199 -28.24 -19.82 11.36
CA ALA A 199 -27.07 -19.00 11.68
C ALA A 199 -27.04 -18.58 13.16
N GLU A 200 -28.13 -17.98 13.68
CA GLU A 200 -28.25 -17.59 15.10
C GLU A 200 -28.06 -18.79 16.04
N LYS A 201 -28.71 -19.92 15.73
CA LYS A 201 -28.66 -21.17 16.51
C LYS A 201 -27.25 -21.74 16.61
N ASN A 202 -26.54 -21.84 15.48
CA ASN A 202 -25.19 -22.41 15.44
C ASN A 202 -24.15 -21.47 16.07
N LEU A 203 -24.22 -20.15 15.80
CA LEU A 203 -23.34 -19.18 16.46
C LEU A 203 -23.53 -19.15 17.99
N LYS A 204 -24.77 -19.21 18.50
CA LYS A 204 -25.04 -19.32 19.95
C LYS A 204 -24.46 -20.60 20.57
N LYS A 205 -24.48 -21.73 19.86
CA LYS A 205 -23.84 -22.97 20.28
C LYS A 205 -22.31 -22.85 20.27
N ALA A 206 -21.71 -22.16 19.29
CA ALA A 206 -20.28 -21.86 19.28
C ALA A 206 -19.86 -20.96 20.46
N ILE A 207 -20.57 -19.86 20.71
CA ILE A 207 -20.33 -18.94 21.84
C ILE A 207 -20.45 -19.68 23.19
N LYS A 208 -21.44 -20.58 23.34
CA LYS A 208 -21.58 -21.40 24.56
C LYS A 208 -20.41 -22.37 24.77
N LEU A 209 -19.79 -22.88 23.70
CA LEU A 209 -18.63 -23.77 23.77
C LEU A 209 -17.31 -23.03 23.98
N LYS A 210 -17.19 -21.80 23.47
CA LYS A 210 -16.03 -20.92 23.69
C LYS A 210 -16.49 -19.48 23.99
N PRO A 211 -16.82 -19.18 25.27
CA PRO A 211 -17.14 -17.82 25.70
C PRO A 211 -15.98 -16.84 25.44
N ASN A 212 -16.27 -15.55 25.52
CA ASN A 212 -15.29 -14.46 25.43
C ASN A 212 -14.39 -14.53 24.17
N THR A 213 -14.96 -14.93 23.03
CA THR A 213 -14.31 -14.87 21.71
C THR A 213 -15.07 -13.88 20.85
N ASP A 214 -14.51 -12.69 20.67
CA ASP A 214 -15.22 -11.54 20.12
C ASP A 214 -15.63 -11.74 18.65
N GLU A 215 -14.88 -12.52 17.87
CA GLU A 215 -15.23 -12.87 16.49
C GLU A 215 -16.58 -13.60 16.41
N LEU A 216 -16.89 -14.48 17.36
CA LEU A 216 -18.17 -15.20 17.41
C LEU A 216 -19.34 -14.25 17.70
N ASN A 217 -19.11 -13.26 18.57
CA ASN A 217 -20.10 -12.23 18.89
C ASN A 217 -20.31 -11.27 17.71
N PHE A 218 -19.25 -10.87 17.00
CA PHE A 218 -19.34 -10.02 15.81
C PHE A 218 -20.13 -10.69 14.67
N GLU A 219 -19.95 -11.99 14.42
CA GLU A 219 -20.80 -12.68 13.43
C GLU A 219 -22.26 -12.79 13.90
N LEU A 220 -22.52 -13.01 15.19
CA LEU A 220 -23.90 -13.02 15.71
C LEU A 220 -24.55 -11.62 15.62
N ILE A 221 -23.78 -10.55 15.83
CA ILE A 221 -24.17 -9.16 15.57
C ILE A 221 -24.49 -8.95 14.08
N ASN A 222 -23.72 -9.51 13.15
CA ASN A 222 -24.01 -9.45 11.72
C ASN A 222 -25.36 -10.12 11.40
N ILE A 223 -25.63 -11.31 11.96
CA ILE A 223 -26.93 -11.99 11.79
C ILE A 223 -28.09 -11.16 12.36
N TYR A 224 -27.95 -10.55 13.54
CA TYR A 224 -28.99 -9.68 14.09
C TYR A 224 -29.20 -8.41 13.25
N LYS A 225 -28.13 -7.79 12.73
CA LYS A 225 -28.20 -6.64 11.82
C LYS A 225 -28.94 -6.98 10.53
N LEU A 226 -28.65 -8.13 9.92
CA LEU A 226 -29.34 -8.62 8.71
C LEU A 226 -30.84 -8.91 8.94
N ARG A 227 -31.21 -9.30 10.17
CA ARG A 227 -32.62 -9.52 10.58
C ARG A 227 -33.34 -8.24 11.02
N GLY A 228 -32.64 -7.11 11.12
CA GLY A 228 -33.18 -5.88 11.73
C GLY A 228 -33.42 -5.96 13.24
N GLU A 229 -32.84 -6.95 13.94
CA GLU A 229 -33.02 -7.17 15.39
C GLU A 229 -32.17 -6.19 16.21
N LYS A 230 -32.61 -4.93 16.18
CA LYS A 230 -31.99 -3.76 16.84
C LYS A 230 -31.67 -4.00 18.32
N GLU A 231 -32.63 -4.49 19.08
CA GLU A 231 -32.51 -4.62 20.54
C GLU A 231 -31.45 -5.68 20.91
N LYS A 232 -31.46 -6.84 20.23
CA LYS A 232 -30.41 -7.87 20.41
C LYS A 232 -29.03 -7.37 19.97
N THR A 233 -28.98 -6.59 18.89
CA THR A 233 -27.74 -5.98 18.38
C THR A 233 -27.14 -5.02 19.41
N ILE A 234 -27.95 -4.11 19.97
CA ILE A 234 -27.53 -3.17 21.01
C ILE A 234 -27.11 -3.93 22.27
N GLN A 235 -27.90 -4.90 22.74
CA GLN A 235 -27.61 -5.65 23.96
C GLN A 235 -26.25 -6.37 23.89
N LEU A 236 -25.97 -7.07 22.78
CA LEU A 236 -24.73 -7.82 22.62
C LEU A 236 -23.51 -6.89 22.47
N LEU A 237 -23.66 -5.74 21.79
CA LEU A 237 -22.62 -4.72 21.72
C LEU A 237 -22.39 -4.00 23.07
N GLU A 238 -23.44 -3.66 23.82
CA GLU A 238 -23.35 -3.14 25.19
C GLU A 238 -22.62 -4.14 26.10
N GLU A 239 -22.89 -5.45 25.97
CA GLU A 239 -22.22 -6.51 26.72
C GLU A 239 -20.73 -6.63 26.35
N MET A 240 -20.39 -6.63 25.05
CA MET A 240 -18.98 -6.67 24.61
C MET A 240 -18.18 -5.47 25.14
N VAL A 241 -18.70 -4.24 25.00
CA VAL A 241 -18.02 -3.03 25.47
C VAL A 241 -17.92 -2.97 27.01
N LYS A 242 -18.89 -3.54 27.73
CA LYS A 242 -18.87 -3.64 29.19
C LYS A 242 -17.85 -4.67 29.68
N ASN A 243 -17.78 -5.84 29.03
CA ASN A 243 -16.89 -6.92 29.42
C ASN A 243 -15.43 -6.69 28.97
N SER A 244 -15.25 -5.99 27.84
CA SER A 244 -13.96 -5.63 27.25
C SER A 244 -13.93 -4.15 26.82
N PRO A 245 -13.69 -3.18 27.75
CA PRO A 245 -13.64 -1.75 27.41
C PRO A 245 -12.55 -1.37 26.39
N ASP A 246 -11.53 -2.22 26.22
CA ASP A 246 -10.47 -2.10 25.22
C ASP A 246 -10.81 -2.75 23.86
N ASN A 247 -12.00 -3.36 23.69
CA ASN A 247 -12.51 -3.73 22.37
C ASN A 247 -13.02 -2.48 21.64
N ILE A 248 -12.06 -1.79 21.02
CA ILE A 248 -12.28 -0.57 20.21
C ILE A 248 -13.32 -0.81 19.11
N ARG A 249 -13.26 -1.95 18.40
CA ARG A 249 -14.22 -2.27 17.33
C ARG A 249 -15.65 -2.35 17.86
N ALA A 250 -15.89 -3.03 18.98
CA ALA A 250 -17.22 -3.11 19.57
C ALA A 250 -17.72 -1.72 20.01
N ALA A 251 -16.84 -0.84 20.47
CA ALA A 251 -17.19 0.54 20.82
C ALA A 251 -17.50 1.41 19.58
N LEU A 252 -16.75 1.25 18.48
CA LEU A 252 -17.04 1.89 17.18
C LEU A 252 -18.39 1.42 16.63
N ASP A 253 -18.59 0.10 16.54
CA ASP A 253 -19.81 -0.55 16.06
C ASP A 253 -21.03 -0.12 16.90
N LEU A 254 -20.92 -0.09 18.24
CA LEU A 254 -21.98 0.37 19.15
C LEU A 254 -22.27 1.86 18.99
N GLY A 255 -21.21 2.69 18.93
CA GLY A 255 -21.32 4.13 18.74
C GLY A 255 -22.09 4.47 17.47
N LEU A 256 -21.67 3.91 16.34
CA LEU A 256 -22.32 4.06 15.04
C LEU A 256 -23.74 3.47 15.02
N PHE A 257 -23.94 2.27 15.55
CA PHE A 257 -25.26 1.63 15.55
C PHE A 257 -26.28 2.47 16.31
N TYR A 258 -25.88 3.11 17.42
CA TYR A 258 -26.71 4.11 18.10
C TYR A 258 -27.04 5.33 17.25
N LYS A 259 -26.06 5.93 16.53
CA LYS A 259 -26.31 7.07 15.64
C LYS A 259 -27.34 6.71 14.56
N LYS A 260 -27.14 5.57 13.87
CA LYS A 260 -28.08 5.04 12.84
C LYS A 260 -29.46 4.71 13.40
N ASN A 261 -29.59 4.49 14.71
CA ASN A 261 -30.84 4.12 15.39
C ASN A 261 -31.55 5.26 16.12
N ASN A 262 -31.20 6.52 15.82
CA ASN A 262 -31.69 7.76 16.45
C ASN A 262 -31.33 7.91 17.95
N MET A 263 -30.48 7.05 18.50
CA MET A 263 -30.03 7.07 19.89
C MET A 263 -28.82 8.01 20.07
N ASN A 264 -28.92 9.19 19.45
CA ASN A 264 -27.80 10.08 19.12
C ASN A 264 -26.86 10.38 20.29
N LYS A 265 -27.42 10.72 21.47
CA LYS A 265 -26.64 11.04 22.68
C LYS A 265 -25.86 9.84 23.25
N LYS A 266 -26.37 8.61 23.11
CA LYS A 266 -25.62 7.40 23.53
C LYS A 266 -24.43 7.16 22.59
N GLY A 267 -24.66 7.21 21.28
CA GLY A 267 -23.61 6.99 20.28
C GLY A 267 -22.50 8.03 20.36
N GLU A 268 -22.89 9.31 20.41
CA GLU A 268 -21.98 10.45 20.53
C GLU A 268 -21.08 10.36 21.77
N LYS A 269 -21.62 9.97 22.95
CA LYS A 269 -20.81 9.79 24.16
C LYS A 269 -19.72 8.73 24.00
N ILE A 270 -20.02 7.61 23.33
CA ILE A 270 -19.04 6.53 23.12
C ILE A 270 -17.98 6.97 22.11
N LEU A 271 -18.40 7.58 21.00
CA LEU A 271 -17.50 8.05 19.95
C LEU A 271 -16.58 9.17 20.45
N MET A 272 -17.08 10.11 21.25
CA MET A 272 -16.23 11.13 21.92
C MET A 272 -15.14 10.49 22.78
N ASN A 273 -15.46 9.47 23.59
CA ASN A 273 -14.45 8.81 24.41
C ASN A 273 -13.42 8.01 23.59
N LEU A 274 -13.80 7.47 22.42
CA LEU A 274 -12.83 6.93 21.47
C LEU A 274 -11.95 8.04 20.87
N GLY A 275 -12.51 9.24 20.64
CA GLY A 275 -11.76 10.46 20.34
C GLY A 275 -10.70 10.74 21.38
N GLU A 276 -11.09 10.93 22.65
CA GLU A 276 -10.18 11.15 23.79
C GLU A 276 -9.06 10.09 23.86
N ARG A 277 -9.41 8.80 23.72
CA ARG A 277 -8.44 7.69 23.73
C ARG A 277 -7.49 7.68 22.54
N SER A 278 -7.91 8.19 21.39
CA SER A 278 -7.09 8.20 20.16
C SER A 278 -5.87 9.13 20.23
N LEU A 279 -5.83 10.05 21.21
CA LEU A 279 -4.68 10.92 21.50
C LEU A 279 -3.45 10.15 22.03
N THR A 280 -3.68 9.03 22.73
CA THR A 280 -2.62 8.24 23.38
C THR A 280 -2.57 6.80 22.89
N ASN A 281 -3.64 6.29 22.28
CA ASN A 281 -3.69 4.98 21.66
C ASN A 281 -4.01 5.06 20.15
N PHE A 282 -2.98 4.86 19.31
CA PHE A 282 -3.11 4.83 17.86
C PHE A 282 -3.91 3.63 17.33
N ASP A 283 -4.11 2.56 18.12
CA ASP A 283 -4.95 1.43 17.72
C ASP A 283 -6.41 1.85 17.48
N VAL A 284 -6.87 2.96 18.09
CA VAL A 284 -8.20 3.52 17.81
C VAL A 284 -8.30 3.98 16.35
N VAL A 285 -7.25 4.62 15.85
CA VAL A 285 -7.15 5.09 14.47
C VAL A 285 -6.96 3.90 13.52
N LEU A 286 -6.15 2.91 13.89
CA LEU A 286 -5.96 1.68 13.10
C LEU A 286 -7.26 0.87 12.95
N ASN A 287 -8.06 0.72 14.01
CA ASN A 287 -9.35 0.03 13.95
C ASN A 287 -10.33 0.76 13.01
N LEU A 288 -10.38 2.09 13.06
CA LEU A 288 -11.19 2.89 12.14
C LEU A 288 -10.76 2.70 10.68
N ILE A 289 -9.45 2.74 10.40
CA ILE A 289 -8.90 2.45 9.07
C ILE A 289 -9.29 1.04 8.62
N GLN A 290 -9.08 0.03 9.48
CA GLN A 290 -9.30 -1.38 9.16
C GLN A 290 -10.76 -1.75 8.90
N PHE A 291 -11.70 -1.24 9.71
CA PHE A 291 -13.11 -1.67 9.67
C PHE A 291 -14.04 -0.72 8.92
N TYR A 292 -13.62 0.53 8.66
CA TYR A 292 -14.46 1.51 7.96
C TYR A 292 -13.82 2.07 6.68
N LEU A 293 -12.54 2.44 6.67
CA LEU A 293 -11.93 3.06 5.49
C LEU A 293 -11.45 2.05 4.45
N ASN A 294 -10.78 0.97 4.86
CA ASN A 294 -10.32 -0.10 3.96
C ASN A 294 -11.50 -0.83 3.28
N PRO A 295 -12.66 -1.07 3.95
CA PRO A 295 -13.86 -1.59 3.29
C PRO A 295 -14.66 -0.54 2.51
N HIS A 296 -14.15 0.69 2.38
CA HIS A 296 -14.79 1.80 1.65
C HIS A 296 -16.15 2.27 2.22
N ASN A 297 -16.40 2.05 3.51
CA ASN A 297 -17.61 2.47 4.24
C ASN A 297 -17.52 3.95 4.68
N TYR A 298 -17.29 4.87 3.74
CA TYR A 298 -16.92 6.26 4.04
C TYR A 298 -18.03 7.06 4.74
N ASP A 299 -19.31 6.87 4.41
CA ASP A 299 -20.42 7.54 5.11
C ASP A 299 -20.45 7.19 6.61
N ASP A 300 -20.19 5.94 6.94
CA ASP A 300 -20.14 5.45 8.32
C ASP A 300 -18.89 5.96 9.04
N ALA A 301 -17.75 6.04 8.34
CA ALA A 301 -16.55 6.68 8.86
C ALA A 301 -16.79 8.17 9.18
N ILE A 302 -17.49 8.92 8.33
CA ILE A 302 -17.83 10.34 8.55
C ILE A 302 -18.73 10.51 9.78
N ILE A 303 -19.73 9.64 9.96
CA ILE A 303 -20.62 9.65 11.14
C ILE A 303 -19.82 9.42 12.43
N ILE A 304 -18.86 8.49 12.40
CA ILE A 304 -17.96 8.17 13.52
C ILE A 304 -17.00 9.34 13.80
N LEU A 305 -16.27 9.78 12.78
CA LEU A 305 -15.20 10.77 12.89
C LEU A 305 -15.69 12.11 13.44
N ARG A 306 -16.83 12.62 12.94
CA ARG A 306 -17.44 13.87 13.43
C ARG A 306 -17.68 13.87 14.95
N ASP A 307 -18.01 12.71 15.53
CA ASP A 307 -18.29 12.61 16.96
C ASP A 307 -17.03 12.24 17.77
N MET A 308 -16.05 11.53 17.19
CA MET A 308 -14.71 11.38 17.78
C MET A 308 -13.97 12.72 17.87
N GLN A 309 -14.03 13.55 16.82
CA GLN A 309 -13.41 14.88 16.76
C GLN A 309 -13.93 15.85 17.84
N LYS A 310 -15.11 15.61 18.43
CA LYS A 310 -15.62 16.38 19.57
C LYS A 310 -14.94 16.02 20.89
N GLY A 311 -14.44 14.79 21.02
CA GLY A 311 -13.69 14.33 22.19
C GLY A 311 -12.19 14.60 22.10
N ALA A 312 -11.64 14.69 20.88
CA ALA A 312 -10.26 15.11 20.63
C ALA A 312 -10.15 16.06 19.42
N PRO A 313 -10.53 17.35 19.54
CA PRO A 313 -10.44 18.34 18.46
C PRO A 313 -9.00 18.63 17.99
N GLU A 314 -8.02 18.34 18.83
CA GLU A 314 -6.58 18.42 18.53
C GLU A 314 -6.00 17.13 17.93
N ASN A 315 -6.76 16.03 17.80
CA ASN A 315 -6.28 14.86 17.07
C ASN A 315 -6.42 15.04 15.55
N TYR A 316 -5.43 15.69 14.95
CA TYR A 316 -5.38 15.97 13.52
C TYR A 316 -5.37 14.71 12.62
N ASP A 317 -5.02 13.53 13.14
CA ASP A 317 -5.18 12.28 12.38
C ASP A 317 -6.65 12.03 12.06
N LEU A 318 -7.57 12.36 12.97
CA LEU A 318 -9.01 12.26 12.73
C LEU A 318 -9.47 13.23 11.65
N HIS A 319 -8.94 14.46 11.63
CA HIS A 319 -9.21 15.43 10.55
C HIS A 319 -8.68 14.97 9.19
N TYR A 320 -7.48 14.38 9.14
CA TYR A 320 -6.96 13.79 7.90
C TYR A 320 -7.84 12.64 7.38
N LEU A 321 -8.24 11.71 8.26
CA LEU A 321 -9.13 10.60 7.88
C LEU A 321 -10.55 11.07 7.47
N SER A 322 -11.04 12.15 8.07
CA SER A 322 -12.32 12.78 7.71
C SER A 322 -12.23 13.42 6.32
N GLY A 323 -11.15 14.15 6.04
CA GLY A 323 -10.86 14.69 4.71
C GLY A 323 -10.74 13.60 3.63
N LEU A 324 -10.07 12.47 3.94
CA LEU A 324 -10.02 11.31 3.05
C LEU A 324 -11.42 10.74 2.77
N SER A 325 -12.26 10.63 3.79
CA SER A 325 -13.62 10.06 3.67
C SER A 325 -14.52 10.95 2.81
N PHE A 326 -14.48 12.28 3.02
CA PHE A 326 -15.19 13.24 2.20
C PHE A 326 -14.70 13.25 0.73
N LEU A 327 -13.40 13.18 0.52
CA LEU A 327 -12.80 13.12 -0.82
C LEU A 327 -13.23 11.84 -1.57
N ALA A 328 -13.32 10.71 -0.88
CA ALA A 328 -13.77 9.44 -1.48
C ALA A 328 -15.24 9.48 -1.92
N ILE A 329 -16.12 10.18 -1.21
CA ILE A 329 -17.50 10.44 -1.64
C ILE A 329 -17.65 11.69 -2.55
N LYS A 330 -16.53 12.23 -3.06
CA LYS A 330 -16.47 13.40 -3.96
C LYS A 330 -17.03 14.71 -3.37
N ASN A 331 -17.05 14.83 -2.04
CA ASN A 331 -17.36 16.07 -1.34
C ASN A 331 -16.07 16.85 -1.08
N ASP A 332 -15.54 17.43 -2.15
CA ASP A 332 -14.28 18.20 -2.14
C ASP A 332 -14.29 19.38 -1.17
N ASP A 333 -15.45 19.99 -0.90
CA ASP A 333 -15.57 21.18 -0.03
C ASP A 333 -15.46 20.81 1.45
N SER A 334 -16.13 19.75 1.91
CA SER A 334 -15.91 19.22 3.27
C SER A 334 -14.54 18.56 3.41
N ALA A 335 -13.99 17.95 2.34
CA ALA A 335 -12.63 17.44 2.34
C ALA A 335 -11.59 18.56 2.54
N LEU A 336 -11.77 19.67 1.82
CA LEU A 336 -10.96 20.88 1.94
C LEU A 336 -11.07 21.52 3.33
N GLU A 337 -12.26 21.54 3.94
CA GLU A 337 -12.45 22.04 5.31
C GLU A 337 -11.67 21.19 6.33
N GLU A 338 -11.73 19.86 6.20
CA GLU A 338 -11.07 18.93 7.12
C GLU A 338 -9.55 18.89 6.96
N PHE A 339 -9.02 18.80 5.73
CA PHE A 339 -7.57 18.82 5.50
C PHE A 339 -6.92 20.13 6.01
N ARG A 340 -7.62 21.26 5.94
CA ARG A 340 -7.14 22.56 6.46
C ARG A 340 -7.13 22.66 8.00
N LYS A 341 -7.70 21.69 8.72
CA LYS A 341 -7.62 21.60 10.20
C LYS A 341 -6.37 20.85 10.67
N VAL A 342 -5.73 20.08 9.78
CA VAL A 342 -4.48 19.34 10.07
C VAL A 342 -3.32 20.32 10.24
N LYS A 343 -2.53 20.14 11.31
CA LYS A 343 -1.39 21.02 11.66
C LYS A 343 -0.04 20.29 11.56
N THR A 344 1.04 21.08 11.63
CA THR A 344 2.45 20.68 11.40
C THR A 344 2.99 19.60 12.34
N ASP A 345 2.31 19.34 13.45
CA ASP A 345 2.60 18.28 14.42
C ASP A 345 1.98 16.91 14.04
N SER A 346 1.04 16.87 13.09
CA SER A 346 0.57 15.60 12.52
C SER A 346 1.55 15.04 11.50
N LYS A 347 1.82 13.74 11.59
CA LYS A 347 2.50 12.96 10.55
C LYS A 347 1.82 13.04 9.17
N PHE A 348 0.52 13.37 9.12
CA PHE A 348 -0.25 13.52 7.88
C PHE A 348 -0.31 14.97 7.38
N TYR A 349 0.43 15.92 7.98
CA TYR A 349 0.39 17.33 7.55
C TYR A 349 0.76 17.50 6.08
N PHE A 350 1.81 16.81 5.62
CA PHE A 350 2.23 16.86 4.22
C PHE A 350 1.14 16.32 3.26
N ASP A 351 0.56 15.16 3.57
CA ASP A 351 -0.54 14.59 2.78
C ASP A 351 -1.78 15.50 2.76
N ALA A 352 -2.13 16.13 3.88
CA ALA A 352 -3.26 17.05 3.98
C ALA A 352 -3.04 18.32 3.13
N VAL A 353 -1.83 18.89 3.16
CA VAL A 353 -1.45 20.02 2.29
C VAL A 353 -1.46 19.59 0.83
N PHE A 354 -0.87 18.44 0.49
CA PHE A 354 -0.85 17.92 -0.88
C PHE A 354 -2.26 17.68 -1.44
N ARG A 355 -3.15 17.04 -0.68
CA ARG A 355 -4.55 16.82 -1.08
C ARG A 355 -5.33 18.13 -1.21
N THR A 356 -5.11 19.07 -0.30
CA THR A 356 -5.64 20.44 -0.42
C THR A 356 -5.18 21.11 -1.71
N SER A 357 -3.88 20.98 -2.05
CA SER A 357 -3.30 21.51 -3.27
C SER A 357 -3.92 20.91 -4.53
N LEU A 358 -4.16 19.59 -4.56
CA LEU A 358 -4.84 18.92 -5.67
C LEU A 358 -6.31 19.36 -5.81
N ILE A 359 -7.06 19.52 -4.71
CA ILE A 359 -8.45 20.00 -4.74
C ILE A 359 -8.53 21.44 -5.27
N TYR A 360 -7.60 22.32 -4.88
CA TYR A 360 -7.57 23.67 -5.44
C TYR A 360 -7.24 23.66 -6.94
N GLN A 361 -6.33 22.79 -7.40
CA GLN A 361 -5.98 22.70 -8.82
C GLN A 361 -7.12 22.11 -9.66
N SER A 362 -7.81 21.06 -9.19
CA SER A 362 -8.96 20.47 -9.90
C SER A 362 -10.14 21.45 -10.03
N LYS A 363 -10.30 22.36 -9.06
CA LYS A 363 -11.30 23.43 -9.08
C LYS A 363 -10.84 24.73 -9.77
N GLY A 364 -9.59 24.82 -10.25
CA GLY A 364 -9.03 26.03 -10.87
C GLY A 364 -8.88 27.23 -9.91
N MET A 365 -8.83 26.98 -8.60
CA MET A 365 -8.84 27.98 -7.53
C MET A 365 -7.42 28.44 -7.15
N SER A 366 -6.57 28.70 -8.15
CA SER A 366 -5.13 28.92 -7.95
C SER A 366 -4.81 30.17 -7.12
N LYS A 367 -5.72 31.16 -7.03
CA LYS A 367 -5.55 32.35 -6.17
C LYS A 367 -5.70 32.01 -4.69
N GLU A 368 -6.73 31.25 -4.35
CA GLU A 368 -7.00 30.72 -3.01
C GLU A 368 -5.87 29.75 -2.61
N ALA A 369 -5.40 28.93 -3.55
CA ALA A 369 -4.28 28.02 -3.39
C ALA A 369 -2.97 28.76 -3.05
N ILE A 370 -2.64 29.85 -3.77
CA ILE A 370 -1.49 30.73 -3.47
C ILE A 370 -1.59 31.33 -2.06
N SER A 371 -2.79 31.69 -1.61
CA SER A 371 -3.01 32.21 -0.25
C SER A 371 -2.76 31.13 0.80
N PHE A 372 -3.37 29.95 0.63
CA PHE A 372 -3.20 28.80 1.51
C PHE A 372 -1.75 28.33 1.60
N ILE A 373 -1.08 28.08 0.47
CA ILE A 373 0.27 27.50 0.48
C ILE A 373 1.32 28.48 1.03
N LYS A 374 1.08 29.80 0.97
CA LYS A 374 1.93 30.80 1.65
C LYS A 374 1.81 30.74 3.17
N ASP A 375 0.62 30.52 3.71
CA ASP A 375 0.40 30.28 5.13
C ASP A 375 1.05 28.96 5.58
N VAL A 376 1.03 27.92 4.73
CA VAL A 376 1.81 26.67 4.95
C VAL A 376 3.31 26.94 4.97
N ILE A 377 3.88 27.62 3.95
CA ILE A 377 5.32 27.96 3.88
C ILE A 377 5.75 28.85 5.07
N ALA A 378 4.86 29.68 5.61
CA ALA A 378 5.16 30.48 6.80
C ALA A 378 5.24 29.64 8.09
N LYS A 379 4.59 28.47 8.13
CA LYS A 379 4.58 27.52 9.26
C LYS A 379 5.68 26.47 9.14
N ASP A 380 5.94 25.99 7.94
CA ASP A 380 7.08 25.12 7.59
C ASP A 380 7.87 25.73 6.41
N PRO A 381 8.84 26.63 6.71
CA PRO A 381 9.73 27.20 5.71
C PRO A 381 10.93 26.28 5.37
N ALA A 382 11.01 25.10 5.99
CA ALA A 382 12.10 24.15 5.77
C ALA A 382 11.80 23.21 4.59
N ASN A 383 10.55 22.75 4.47
CA ASN A 383 10.13 21.82 3.43
C ASN A 383 10.07 22.47 2.02
N PRO A 384 10.88 22.03 1.04
CA PRO A 384 10.89 22.62 -0.30
C PRO A 384 9.61 22.36 -1.10
N ASN A 385 8.91 21.26 -0.82
CA ASN A 385 7.75 20.82 -1.59
C ASN A 385 6.59 21.81 -1.56
N PHE A 386 6.43 22.58 -0.48
CA PHE A 386 5.41 23.62 -0.40
C PHE A 386 5.72 24.81 -1.32
N LYS A 387 7.01 25.14 -1.52
CA LYS A 387 7.44 26.14 -2.52
C LYS A 387 7.28 25.61 -3.94
N TYR A 388 7.50 24.32 -4.16
CA TYR A 388 7.15 23.65 -5.42
C TYR A 388 5.64 23.75 -5.70
N PHE A 389 4.75 23.42 -4.76
CA PHE A 389 3.31 23.61 -4.94
C PHE A 389 2.93 25.08 -5.22
N LEU A 390 3.56 26.05 -4.55
CA LEU A 390 3.38 27.48 -4.85
C LEU A 390 3.78 27.84 -6.29
N SER A 391 4.80 27.18 -6.87
CA SER A 391 5.17 27.39 -8.27
C SER A 391 4.12 26.90 -9.25
N LEU A 392 3.46 25.76 -8.95
CA LEU A 392 2.39 25.19 -9.78
C LEU A 392 1.22 26.18 -9.92
N PHE A 393 0.76 26.76 -8.80
CA PHE A 393 -0.34 27.73 -8.81
C PHE A 393 0.01 29.07 -9.45
N TYR A 394 1.29 29.45 -9.46
CA TYR A 394 1.74 30.61 -10.24
C TYR A 394 1.81 30.30 -11.74
N GLU A 395 2.21 29.09 -12.12
CA GLU A 395 2.18 28.62 -13.50
C GLU A 395 0.76 28.48 -14.05
N ASP A 396 -0.20 27.99 -13.25
CA ASP A 396 -1.64 27.96 -13.61
C ASP A 396 -2.19 29.37 -13.96
N LEU A 397 -1.56 30.43 -13.41
CA LEU A 397 -1.88 31.84 -13.68
C LEU A 397 -0.95 32.50 -14.72
N ASN A 398 -0.05 31.73 -15.34
CA ASN A 398 1.02 32.18 -16.24
C ASN A 398 1.98 33.22 -15.62
N ASP A 399 2.07 33.27 -14.29
CA ASP A 399 2.90 34.19 -13.51
C ASP A 399 4.33 33.60 -13.35
N TYR A 400 4.98 33.37 -14.51
CA TYR A 400 6.20 32.59 -14.59
C TYR A 400 7.39 33.19 -13.80
N GLU A 401 7.43 34.52 -13.59
CA GLU A 401 8.41 35.17 -12.72
C GLU A 401 8.31 34.71 -11.26
N LYS A 402 7.09 34.60 -10.73
CA LYS A 402 6.87 34.16 -9.35
C LYS A 402 7.01 32.64 -9.22
N ALA A 403 6.74 31.89 -10.29
CA ALA A 403 6.98 30.46 -10.34
C ALA A 403 8.48 30.12 -10.41
N GLU A 404 9.27 30.81 -11.25
CA GLU A 404 10.75 30.75 -11.28
C GLU A 404 11.31 31.02 -9.88
N LYS A 405 10.88 32.11 -9.23
CA LYS A 405 11.31 32.46 -7.87
C LYS A 405 10.93 31.42 -6.81
N ALA A 406 9.75 30.80 -6.91
CA ALA A 406 9.31 29.78 -5.96
C ALA A 406 10.14 28.48 -6.10
N LEU A 407 10.40 28.03 -7.33
CA LEU A 407 11.22 26.85 -7.61
C LEU A 407 12.68 27.05 -7.27
N LEU A 408 13.27 28.20 -7.60
CA LEU A 408 14.65 28.50 -7.20
C LEU A 408 14.82 28.40 -5.68
N SER A 409 13.83 28.83 -4.89
CA SER A 409 13.90 28.69 -3.43
C SER A 409 13.52 27.29 -2.90
N ALA A 410 12.97 26.40 -3.73
CA ALA A 410 12.93 24.96 -3.46
C ALA A 410 14.32 24.32 -3.70
N ILE A 411 14.95 24.65 -4.82
CA ILE A 411 16.30 24.21 -5.21
C ILE A 411 17.37 24.71 -4.22
N GLU A 412 17.22 25.90 -3.63
CA GLU A 412 18.04 26.39 -2.50
C GLU A 412 18.05 25.45 -1.28
N LYS A 413 17.03 24.60 -1.12
CA LYS A 413 16.87 23.68 0.01
C LYS A 413 17.24 22.24 -0.35
N ASP A 414 16.90 21.79 -1.55
CA ASP A 414 17.44 20.55 -2.13
C ASP A 414 17.87 20.78 -3.58
N GLN A 415 19.19 20.76 -3.80
CA GLN A 415 19.83 20.98 -5.10
C GLN A 415 19.93 19.71 -5.95
N ASN A 416 19.51 18.55 -5.42
CA ASN A 416 19.60 17.26 -6.10
C ASN A 416 18.24 16.58 -6.29
N ASP A 417 17.13 17.27 -6.03
CA ASP A 417 15.80 16.78 -6.41
C ASP A 417 15.55 17.03 -7.92
N PRO A 418 15.45 15.99 -8.76
CA PRO A 418 15.21 16.15 -10.19
C PRO A 418 13.83 16.76 -10.49
N MET A 419 12.84 16.65 -9.60
CA MET A 419 11.48 17.18 -9.80
C MET A 419 11.48 18.71 -9.88
N PHE A 420 12.24 19.40 -9.02
CA PHE A 420 12.28 20.86 -9.02
C PHE A 420 12.96 21.40 -10.28
N HIS A 421 14.08 20.79 -10.70
CA HIS A 421 14.76 21.14 -11.94
C HIS A 421 13.89 20.83 -13.17
N PHE A 422 13.24 19.67 -13.22
CA PHE A 422 12.34 19.31 -14.32
C PHE A 422 11.21 20.33 -14.46
N ARG A 423 10.53 20.68 -13.36
CA ARG A 423 9.44 21.65 -13.40
C ARG A 423 9.93 23.06 -13.77
N LEU A 424 11.09 23.47 -13.28
CA LEU A 424 11.67 24.76 -13.67
C LEU A 424 11.98 24.82 -15.17
N GLY A 425 12.45 23.72 -15.76
CA GLY A 425 12.60 23.60 -17.22
C GLY A 425 11.28 23.71 -17.97
N VAL A 426 10.22 23.02 -17.53
CA VAL A 426 8.86 23.13 -18.12
C VAL A 426 8.34 24.57 -18.07
N ILE A 427 8.55 25.29 -16.96
CA ILE A 427 8.14 26.69 -16.82
C ILE A 427 8.94 27.61 -17.75
N TYR A 428 10.24 27.38 -17.90
CA TYR A 428 11.05 28.11 -18.87
C TYR A 428 10.60 27.86 -20.31
N ASP A 429 10.22 26.63 -20.66
CA ASP A 429 9.72 26.31 -22.00
C ASP A 429 8.40 27.04 -22.31
N LYS A 430 7.43 26.97 -21.39
CA LYS A 430 6.16 27.72 -21.46
C LYS A 430 6.32 29.25 -21.52
N TRP A 431 7.41 29.76 -20.97
CA TRP A 431 7.79 31.18 -21.01
C TRP A 431 8.63 31.54 -22.25
N GLY A 432 8.88 30.60 -23.17
CA GLY A 432 9.71 30.80 -24.37
C GLY A 432 11.21 30.87 -24.11
N LYS A 433 11.68 30.66 -22.87
CA LYS A 433 13.09 30.67 -22.47
C LYS A 433 13.76 29.31 -22.76
N LYS A 434 13.76 28.88 -24.02
CA LYS A 434 14.21 27.54 -24.45
C LYS A 434 15.62 27.17 -23.95
N ASP A 435 16.58 28.09 -24.01
CA ASP A 435 17.96 27.86 -23.51
C ASP A 435 17.98 27.47 -22.02
N LYS A 436 17.26 28.22 -21.18
CA LYS A 436 17.13 27.91 -19.75
C LYS A 436 16.42 26.58 -19.51
N SER A 437 15.45 26.20 -20.36
CA SER A 437 14.80 24.89 -20.29
C SER A 437 15.79 23.75 -20.55
N ILE A 438 16.60 23.89 -21.60
CA ILE A 438 17.69 22.97 -21.96
C ILE A 438 18.70 22.84 -20.81
N GLU A 439 19.11 23.95 -20.17
CA GLU A 439 19.98 23.92 -18.99
C GLU A 439 19.39 23.09 -17.85
N GLN A 440 18.11 23.30 -17.50
CA GLN A 440 17.47 22.55 -16.41
C GLN A 440 17.29 21.06 -16.76
N MET A 441 16.88 20.73 -17.98
CA MET A 441 16.75 19.31 -18.38
C MET A 441 18.10 18.59 -18.40
N LYS A 442 19.20 19.27 -18.75
CA LYS A 442 20.56 18.74 -18.61
C LYS A 442 20.98 18.54 -17.14
N ILE A 443 20.49 19.36 -16.21
CA ILE A 443 20.67 19.12 -14.76
C ILE A 443 19.87 17.89 -14.31
N VAL A 444 18.61 17.73 -14.75
CA VAL A 444 17.80 16.55 -14.42
C VAL A 444 18.47 15.26 -14.91
N ILE A 445 18.91 15.20 -16.16
CA ILE A 445 19.58 14.02 -16.74
C ILE A 445 20.93 13.74 -16.05
N LYS A 446 21.58 14.75 -15.47
CA LYS A 446 22.81 14.57 -14.67
C LYS A 446 22.52 13.99 -13.27
N ILE A 447 21.38 14.34 -12.67
CA ILE A 447 20.92 13.83 -11.36
C ILE A 447 20.35 12.42 -11.49
N ASP A 448 19.43 12.23 -12.44
CA ASP A 448 18.78 10.98 -12.79
C ASP A 448 18.96 10.69 -14.30
N PRO A 449 20.03 9.96 -14.69
CA PRO A 449 20.26 9.58 -16.08
C PRO A 449 19.21 8.63 -16.68
N LYS A 450 18.23 8.16 -15.89
CA LYS A 450 17.14 7.28 -16.35
C LYS A 450 15.81 8.01 -16.46
N ASN A 451 15.81 9.33 -16.27
CA ASN A 451 14.61 10.14 -16.31
C ASN A 451 14.06 10.24 -17.75
N ALA A 452 13.23 9.27 -18.14
CA ALA A 452 12.65 9.18 -19.49
C ALA A 452 11.94 10.46 -19.92
N ASP A 453 11.30 11.16 -18.97
CA ASP A 453 10.59 12.40 -19.24
C ASP A 453 11.56 13.54 -19.56
N ALA A 454 12.64 13.74 -18.80
CA ALA A 454 13.65 14.75 -19.10
C ALA A 454 14.47 14.44 -20.36
N LEU A 455 14.82 13.17 -20.57
CA LEU A 455 15.45 12.68 -21.80
C LEU A 455 14.59 13.00 -23.03
N ASN A 456 13.29 12.68 -22.96
CA ASN A 456 12.36 13.00 -24.04
C ASN A 456 12.17 14.52 -24.21
N TYR A 457 12.03 15.28 -23.11
CA TYR A 457 11.81 16.72 -23.17
C TYR A 457 12.98 17.42 -23.87
N LEU A 458 14.23 17.14 -23.45
CA LEU A 458 15.41 17.71 -24.07
C LEU A 458 15.55 17.30 -25.55
N GLY A 459 15.30 16.03 -25.86
CA GLY A 459 15.33 15.53 -27.24
C GLY A 459 14.26 16.20 -28.12
N TYR A 460 13.04 16.37 -27.59
CA TYR A 460 11.95 17.06 -28.28
C TYR A 460 12.24 18.55 -28.47
N THR A 461 12.78 19.26 -27.46
CA THR A 461 13.16 20.68 -27.60
C THR A 461 14.20 20.86 -28.71
N TYR A 462 15.21 19.99 -28.79
CA TYR A 462 16.17 19.99 -29.89
C TYR A 462 15.53 19.66 -31.25
N ALA A 463 14.66 18.65 -31.30
CA ALA A 463 13.87 18.34 -32.50
C ALA A 463 13.10 19.56 -32.98
N ASP A 464 12.41 20.26 -32.06
CA ASP A 464 11.55 21.37 -32.41
C ASP A 464 12.33 22.60 -32.90
N MET A 465 13.44 22.94 -32.24
CA MET A 465 14.37 23.97 -32.71
C MET A 465 15.02 23.64 -34.07
N GLY A 466 15.03 22.36 -34.48
CA GLY A 466 15.74 21.89 -35.67
C GLY A 466 17.24 21.68 -35.45
N GLU A 467 17.69 21.75 -34.21
CA GLU A 467 19.10 21.70 -33.80
C GLU A 467 19.47 20.35 -33.19
N ASN A 468 20.76 20.03 -33.13
CA ASN A 468 21.31 18.86 -32.41
C ASN A 468 20.59 17.52 -32.70
N LEU A 469 19.99 17.36 -33.89
CA LEU A 469 19.03 16.29 -34.18
C LEU A 469 19.58 14.86 -34.00
N ASN A 470 20.90 14.68 -34.00
CA ASN A 470 21.55 13.40 -33.70
C ASN A 470 21.62 13.11 -32.19
N GLU A 471 21.84 14.13 -31.35
CA GLU A 471 21.68 14.04 -29.88
C GLU A 471 20.21 13.81 -29.53
N ALA A 472 19.29 14.51 -30.20
CA ALA A 472 17.84 14.32 -30.04
C ALA A 472 17.38 12.87 -30.31
N GLU A 473 17.84 12.24 -31.40
CA GLU A 473 17.54 10.82 -31.69
C GLU A 473 18.08 9.90 -30.57
N GLN A 474 19.29 10.16 -30.07
CA GLN A 474 19.89 9.35 -29.00
C GLN A 474 19.15 9.50 -27.67
N LEU A 475 18.80 10.73 -27.26
CA LEU A 475 18.07 11.02 -26.03
C LEU A 475 16.70 10.34 -26.00
N ILE A 476 15.94 10.42 -27.09
CA ILE A 476 14.59 9.83 -27.16
C ILE A 476 14.66 8.29 -27.28
N LEU A 477 15.64 7.75 -28.00
CA LEU A 477 15.90 6.30 -28.02
C LEU A 477 16.36 5.76 -26.66
N GLU A 478 17.02 6.56 -25.82
CA GLU A 478 17.32 6.22 -24.43
C GLU A 478 16.05 6.27 -23.55
N ALA A 479 15.22 7.31 -23.70
CA ALA A 479 13.94 7.42 -22.99
C ALA A 479 13.01 6.21 -23.24
N LEU A 480 12.92 5.73 -24.49
CA LEU A 480 12.13 4.54 -24.86
C LEU A 480 12.64 3.23 -24.24
N LYS A 481 13.87 3.17 -23.72
CA LYS A 481 14.35 1.98 -22.96
C LYS A 481 13.71 1.90 -21.58
N TYR A 482 13.41 3.04 -20.96
CA TYR A 482 12.81 3.14 -19.63
C TYR A 482 11.28 3.23 -19.68
N LYS A 483 10.72 3.79 -20.76
CA LYS A 483 9.27 3.78 -21.06
C LYS A 483 8.98 3.15 -22.43
N PRO A 484 9.16 1.83 -22.60
CA PRO A 484 8.84 1.14 -23.85
C PRO A 484 7.33 1.15 -24.10
N GLY A 485 6.92 1.60 -25.29
CA GLY A 485 5.50 1.71 -25.66
C GLY A 485 4.81 3.01 -25.24
N ASP A 486 5.56 4.02 -24.79
CA ASP A 486 5.00 5.36 -24.56
C ASP A 486 4.71 6.08 -25.89
N GLY A 487 3.45 6.48 -26.10
CA GLY A 487 3.00 7.12 -27.34
C GLY A 487 3.59 8.50 -27.59
N TYR A 488 3.81 9.30 -26.54
CA TYR A 488 4.33 10.67 -26.65
C TYR A 488 5.83 10.70 -26.90
N ILE A 489 6.57 9.76 -26.30
CA ILE A 489 8.00 9.57 -26.57
C ILE A 489 8.18 8.96 -27.98
N THR A 490 7.27 8.09 -28.42
CA THR A 490 7.25 7.58 -29.80
C THR A 490 6.94 8.69 -30.82
N ASP A 491 6.00 9.59 -30.53
CA ASP A 491 5.73 10.78 -31.34
C ASP A 491 6.97 11.68 -31.46
N SER A 492 7.61 11.98 -30.33
CA SER A 492 8.81 12.82 -30.26
C SER A 492 9.95 12.25 -31.14
N LEU A 493 10.12 10.91 -31.18
CA LEU A 493 11.07 10.25 -32.07
C LEU A 493 10.67 10.39 -33.55
N GLY A 494 9.38 10.31 -33.86
CA GLY A 494 8.83 10.60 -35.18
C GLY A 494 9.09 12.03 -35.63
N TRP A 495 8.95 13.00 -34.71
CA TRP A 495 9.24 14.42 -34.95
C TRP A 495 10.72 14.68 -35.22
N VAL A 496 11.65 13.98 -34.54
CA VAL A 496 13.08 14.01 -34.90
C VAL A 496 13.31 13.54 -36.34
N TYR A 497 12.69 12.45 -36.77
CA TYR A 497 12.84 11.98 -38.17
C TYR A 497 12.21 12.95 -39.18
N PHE A 498 11.10 13.58 -38.82
CA PHE A 498 10.48 14.63 -39.63
C PHE A 498 11.41 15.82 -39.82
N LYS A 499 12.00 16.35 -38.73
CA LYS A 499 12.93 17.49 -38.75
C LYS A 499 14.26 17.14 -39.44
N LYS A 500 14.68 15.87 -39.46
CA LYS A 500 15.78 15.36 -40.29
C LYS A 500 15.45 15.20 -41.79
N GLY A 501 14.21 15.46 -42.21
CA GLY A 501 13.77 15.24 -43.59
C GLY A 501 13.55 13.77 -43.98
N LEU A 502 13.59 12.85 -43.02
CA LEU A 502 13.43 11.41 -43.23
C LEU A 502 11.94 11.01 -43.24
N TYR A 503 11.15 11.68 -44.07
CA TYR A 503 9.68 11.64 -44.02
C TYR A 503 9.05 10.22 -44.05
N PRO A 504 9.54 9.23 -44.82
CA PRO A 504 9.03 7.86 -44.72
C PRO A 504 9.24 7.24 -43.32
N LYS A 505 10.44 7.42 -42.73
CA LYS A 505 10.78 6.94 -41.39
C LYS A 505 9.98 7.68 -40.30
N ALA A 506 9.69 8.97 -40.52
CA ALA A 506 8.81 9.75 -39.65
C ALA A 506 7.39 9.17 -39.66
N VAL A 507 6.79 9.00 -40.85
CA VAL A 507 5.44 8.44 -41.02
C VAL A 507 5.30 7.06 -40.36
N ASP A 508 6.27 6.15 -40.52
CA ASP A 508 6.21 4.80 -39.93
C ASP A 508 6.42 4.73 -38.41
N ILE A 509 6.89 5.82 -37.79
CA ILE A 509 6.99 5.95 -36.33
C ILE A 509 5.78 6.72 -35.77
N LEU A 510 5.35 7.78 -36.45
CA LEU A 510 4.18 8.58 -36.09
C LEU A 510 2.87 7.78 -36.22
N LYS A 511 2.77 6.83 -37.15
CA LYS A 511 1.69 5.82 -37.16
C LYS A 511 1.60 5.07 -35.83
N LYS A 512 2.74 4.56 -35.33
CA LYS A 512 2.80 3.80 -34.06
C LYS A 512 2.48 4.70 -32.86
N ALA A 513 2.88 5.97 -32.90
CA ALA A 513 2.47 6.94 -31.90
C ALA A 513 0.93 7.12 -31.90
N VAL A 514 0.31 7.29 -33.07
CA VAL A 514 -1.15 7.35 -33.21
C VAL A 514 -1.86 6.03 -32.86
N ASP A 515 -1.23 4.87 -33.05
CA ASP A 515 -1.78 3.58 -32.59
C ASP A 515 -1.77 3.47 -31.05
N LEU A 516 -0.84 4.14 -30.37
CA LEU A 516 -0.71 4.19 -28.91
C LEU A 516 -1.57 5.29 -28.26
N VAL A 517 -1.72 6.45 -28.91
CA VAL A 517 -2.55 7.60 -28.44
C VAL A 517 -3.51 8.09 -29.54
N PRO A 518 -4.54 7.31 -29.91
CA PRO A 518 -5.34 7.52 -31.13
C PRO A 518 -6.26 8.74 -31.16
N GLU A 519 -6.41 9.45 -30.04
CA GLU A 519 -7.25 10.66 -29.91
C GLU A 519 -6.43 11.92 -29.61
N ASP A 520 -5.09 11.85 -29.51
CA ASP A 520 -4.28 13.04 -29.27
C ASP A 520 -4.15 13.91 -30.53
N SER A 521 -4.59 15.17 -30.41
CA SER A 521 -4.62 16.09 -31.56
C SER A 521 -3.25 16.55 -32.05
N VAL A 522 -2.22 16.55 -31.20
CA VAL A 522 -0.85 16.99 -31.56
C VAL A 522 -0.13 15.84 -32.26
N VAL A 523 -0.21 14.61 -31.73
CA VAL A 523 0.37 13.42 -32.36
C VAL A 523 -0.28 13.15 -33.73
N LEU A 524 -1.59 13.38 -33.86
CA LEU A 524 -2.29 13.36 -35.14
C LEU A 524 -1.86 14.52 -36.07
N GLU A 525 -1.52 15.70 -35.55
CA GLU A 525 -1.00 16.82 -36.35
C GLU A 525 0.41 16.52 -36.89
N HIS A 526 1.32 15.98 -36.06
CA HIS A 526 2.65 15.56 -36.49
C HIS A 526 2.60 14.47 -37.58
N LEU A 527 1.72 13.47 -37.45
CA LEU A 527 1.50 12.47 -38.50
C LEU A 527 0.96 13.10 -39.79
N GLY A 528 0.05 14.07 -39.69
CA GLY A 528 -0.46 14.84 -40.83
C GLY A 528 0.65 15.61 -41.57
N ASP A 529 1.50 16.32 -40.82
CA ASP A 529 2.66 17.06 -41.34
C ASP A 529 3.64 16.11 -42.03
N ALA A 530 3.92 14.96 -41.43
CA ALA A 530 4.80 13.94 -42.01
C ALA A 530 4.23 13.34 -43.30
N TYR A 531 2.92 13.03 -43.36
CA TYR A 531 2.28 12.63 -44.62
C TYR A 531 2.38 13.73 -45.69
N GLN A 532 2.13 15.00 -45.33
CA GLN A 532 2.17 16.12 -46.27
C GLN A 532 3.59 16.28 -46.88
N LYS A 533 4.65 16.23 -46.06
CA LYS A 533 6.04 16.29 -46.55
C LYS A 533 6.48 15.03 -47.29
N ASN A 534 5.84 13.89 -47.03
CA ASN A 534 6.02 12.65 -47.78
C ASN A 534 5.21 12.62 -49.10
N ASN A 535 4.54 13.72 -49.47
CA ASN A 535 3.64 13.85 -50.64
C ASN A 535 2.38 12.96 -50.60
N ASP A 536 2.03 12.44 -49.42
CA ASP A 536 0.81 11.66 -49.18
C ASP A 536 -0.35 12.59 -48.81
N THR A 537 -0.73 13.43 -49.78
CA THR A 537 -1.75 14.48 -49.65
C THR A 537 -3.11 13.92 -49.19
N LYS A 538 -3.42 12.66 -49.53
CA LYS A 538 -4.66 11.99 -49.12
C LYS A 538 -4.64 11.71 -47.62
N ASN A 539 -3.64 10.97 -47.13
CA ASN A 539 -3.60 10.56 -45.73
C ASN A 539 -3.30 11.76 -44.81
N ALA A 540 -2.58 12.79 -45.29
CA ALA A 540 -2.46 14.08 -44.61
C ALA A 540 -3.83 14.72 -44.35
N LEU A 541 -4.65 14.91 -45.39
CA LEU A 541 -5.97 15.52 -45.29
C LEU A 541 -6.93 14.77 -44.36
N GLU A 542 -6.87 13.43 -44.37
CA GLU A 542 -7.66 12.58 -43.47
C GLU A 542 -7.19 12.71 -42.01
N THR A 543 -5.88 12.70 -41.78
CA THR A 543 -5.29 12.79 -40.44
C THR A 543 -5.50 14.16 -39.80
N TYR A 544 -5.38 15.26 -40.55
CA TYR A 544 -5.68 16.60 -40.03
C TYR A 544 -7.17 16.76 -39.64
N LYS A 545 -8.09 16.20 -40.42
CA LYS A 545 -9.52 16.20 -40.07
C LYS A 545 -9.78 15.40 -38.78
N ARG A 546 -9.06 14.30 -38.58
CA ARG A 546 -9.09 13.52 -37.33
C ARG A 546 -8.50 14.30 -36.16
N SER A 547 -7.37 14.99 -36.33
CA SER A 547 -6.78 15.90 -35.32
C SER A 547 -7.76 17.00 -34.90
N LEU A 548 -8.37 17.70 -35.88
CA LEU A 548 -9.30 18.80 -35.65
C LEU A 548 -10.55 18.38 -34.83
N LYS A 549 -10.97 17.12 -34.91
CA LYS A 549 -12.07 16.56 -34.08
C LYS A 549 -11.75 16.60 -32.57
N PHE A 550 -10.48 16.38 -32.20
CA PHE A 550 -10.04 16.27 -30.81
C PHE A 550 -9.35 17.54 -30.28
N ARG A 551 -8.91 18.43 -31.18
CA ARG A 551 -8.29 19.71 -30.85
C ARG A 551 -9.21 20.57 -29.98
N LYS A 552 -8.66 21.19 -28.93
CA LYS A 552 -9.37 22.14 -28.05
C LYS A 552 -9.10 23.60 -28.43
N GLU A 553 -7.82 23.96 -28.52
CA GLU A 553 -7.29 25.30 -28.79
C GLU A 553 -6.54 25.35 -30.15
N ASP A 554 -6.29 26.55 -30.69
CA ASP A 554 -5.56 26.76 -31.97
C ASP A 554 -6.09 25.92 -33.15
N LYS A 555 -7.41 25.88 -33.33
CA LYS A 555 -8.09 25.11 -34.40
C LYS A 555 -7.84 25.71 -35.78
N GLU A 556 -7.64 27.02 -35.82
CA GLU A 556 -7.39 27.85 -36.98
C GLU A 556 -6.15 27.37 -37.77
N VAL A 557 -5.13 26.88 -37.05
CA VAL A 557 -3.90 26.31 -37.64
C VAL A 557 -4.21 25.05 -38.45
N LEU A 558 -4.96 24.11 -37.86
CA LEU A 558 -5.39 22.87 -38.53
C LEU A 558 -6.36 23.14 -39.67
N ILE A 559 -7.30 24.08 -39.48
CA ILE A 559 -8.24 24.52 -40.53
C ILE A 559 -7.45 25.08 -41.73
N LYS A 560 -6.43 25.90 -41.50
CA LYS A 560 -5.55 26.42 -42.56
C LYS A 560 -4.78 25.31 -43.28
N LYS A 561 -4.15 24.38 -42.55
CA LYS A 561 -3.48 23.19 -43.14
C LYS A 561 -4.44 22.36 -44.01
N ILE A 562 -5.69 22.19 -43.59
CA ILE A 562 -6.74 21.50 -44.36
C ILE A 562 -7.12 22.26 -45.63
N GLN A 563 -7.26 23.59 -45.58
CA GLN A 563 -7.62 24.44 -46.72
C GLN A 563 -6.51 24.53 -47.77
N GLU A 564 -5.24 24.64 -47.33
CA GLU A 564 -4.06 24.63 -48.21
C GLU A 564 -3.95 23.33 -49.02
N ILE A 565 -4.42 22.21 -48.47
CA ILE A 565 -4.43 20.89 -49.12
C ILE A 565 -5.70 20.66 -49.96
N SER A 566 -6.86 21.12 -49.52
CA SER A 566 -8.14 20.86 -50.19
C SER A 566 -8.33 21.67 -51.49
N GLY A 567 -7.59 22.77 -51.66
CA GLY A 567 -7.80 23.74 -52.75
C GLY A 567 -9.13 24.49 -52.66
N LYS A 568 -9.82 24.45 -51.50
CA LYS A 568 -11.12 25.10 -51.27
C LYS A 568 -11.21 25.63 -49.83
N GLY A 569 -11.75 26.84 -49.69
CA GLY A 569 -12.31 27.28 -48.41
C GLY A 569 -13.36 26.28 -47.91
N LEU A 570 -13.41 26.11 -46.58
CA LEU A 570 -14.39 25.27 -45.89
C LEU A 570 -15.68 26.05 -45.62
#